data_AF-A0A103EM80-F1
#
_entry.id   AF-A0A103EM80-F1
#
_cell.length_a   1.000
_cell.length_b   1.000
_cell.length_c   1.000
_cell.angle_alpha   90.00
_cell.angle_beta   90.00
_cell.angle_gamma   90.00
#
_symmetry.space_group_name_H-M   'P 1'
#
loop_
_entity.id
_entity.type
_entity.pdbx_description
1 polymer ?
#
loop_
_entity_poly.entity_id
_entity_poly.type
_entity_poly.pdbx_seq_one_letter_code
_entity_poly.pdbx_strand_id
1 'polypeptide(L)'
;MEDIQGKPLEVGAMYVCVFVDEDGDGTPTANYGELVRFIGYDGARAVFADADTWEETDPDFEELQRQAGPVVDPASQGWPRFSGAPVSL
;
A
#
# COMPACT_ATOMS: atom_id res chain seq x y z
N MET A 1 -8.90 -1.89 4.27
CA MET A 1 -8.38 -1.73 2.89
C MET A 1 -7.82 -3.06 2.46
N GLU A 2 -7.98 -3.38 1.18
CA GLU A 2 -7.60 -4.67 0.62
C GLU A 2 -6.70 -4.45 -0.60
N ASP A 3 -5.91 -5.46 -0.96
CA ASP A 3 -5.15 -5.51 -2.21
C ASP A 3 -6.05 -5.92 -3.38
N ILE A 4 -5.50 -5.92 -4.60
CA ILE A 4 -6.17 -6.33 -5.84
C ILE A 4 -6.77 -7.77 -5.78
N GLN A 5 -6.33 -8.60 -4.83
CA GLN A 5 -6.85 -9.95 -4.63
C GLN A 5 -7.94 -10.02 -3.54
N GLY A 6 -8.39 -8.88 -3.01
CA GLY A 6 -9.36 -8.79 -1.93
C GLY A 6 -8.79 -9.21 -0.56
N LYS A 7 -7.45 -9.18 -0.39
CA LYS A 7 -6.83 -9.54 0.89
C LYS A 7 -6.53 -8.29 1.70
N PRO A 8 -6.71 -8.32 3.03
CA PRO A 8 -6.29 -7.22 3.89
C PRO A 8 -4.82 -6.87 3.70
N LEU A 9 -4.50 -5.58 3.75
CA LEU A 9 -3.10 -5.14 3.70
C LEU A 9 -2.30 -5.65 4.91
N GLU A 10 -1.05 -6.03 4.67
CA GLU A 10 -0.13 -6.57 5.67
C GLU A 10 0.91 -5.51 6.03
N VAL A 11 1.02 -5.21 7.32
CA VAL A 11 2.00 -4.23 7.84
C VAL A 11 3.42 -4.67 7.47
N GLY A 12 4.18 -3.76 6.87
CA GLY A 12 5.55 -3.99 6.41
C GLY A 12 5.69 -4.59 5.01
N ALA A 13 4.58 -5.02 4.39
CA ALA A 13 4.60 -5.53 3.02
C ALA A 13 4.66 -4.40 1.99
N MET A 14 5.26 -4.69 0.83
CA MET A 14 5.33 -3.77 -0.30
C MET A 14 4.14 -3.94 -1.24
N TYR A 15 3.64 -2.82 -1.75
CA TYR A 15 2.55 -2.72 -2.71
C TYR A 15 2.95 -1.77 -3.82
N VAL A 16 2.71 -2.18 -5.07
CA VAL A 16 2.78 -1.25 -6.20
C VAL A 16 1.40 -0.62 -6.38
N CYS A 17 1.37 0.69 -6.56
CA CYS A 17 0.18 1.45 -6.90
C CYS A 17 -0.20 1.14 -8.34
N VAL A 18 -1.46 0.82 -8.59
CA VAL A 18 -1.97 0.48 -9.92
C VAL A 18 -3.10 1.44 -10.28
N PHE A 19 -3.06 1.93 -11.51
CA PHE A 19 -4.10 2.73 -12.15
C PHE A 19 -4.61 1.96 -13.37
N VAL A 20 -5.92 1.98 -13.61
CA VAL A 20 -6.55 1.31 -14.74
C VAL A 20 -7.07 2.38 -15.69
N ASP A 21 -6.30 2.62 -16.76
CA ASP A 21 -6.74 3.53 -17.81
C ASP A 21 -7.52 2.75 -18.88
N GLU A 22 -8.61 3.33 -19.38
CA GLU A 22 -9.25 2.84 -20.59
C GLU A 22 -8.56 3.47 -21.80
N ASP A 23 -7.83 2.65 -22.56
CA ASP A 23 -7.31 3.08 -23.86
C ASP A 23 -8.46 3.34 -24.84
N GLY A 24 -8.21 4.11 -25.90
CA GLY A 24 -9.24 4.55 -26.86
C GLY A 24 -9.98 3.44 -27.62
N ASP A 25 -9.58 2.17 -27.46
CA ASP A 25 -10.28 0.98 -27.99
C ASP A 25 -11.17 0.28 -26.95
N GLY A 26 -11.25 0.82 -25.73
CA GLY A 26 -12.04 0.28 -24.62
C GLY A 26 -11.39 -0.89 -23.87
N THR A 27 -10.11 -1.18 -24.14
CA THR A 27 -9.36 -2.19 -23.38
C THR A 27 -8.76 -1.54 -22.14
N PRO A 28 -9.03 -2.07 -20.93
CA PRO A 28 -8.38 -1.60 -19.71
C PRO A 28 -6.89 -1.96 -19.72
N THR A 29 -6.03 -0.96 -19.53
CA THR A 29 -4.58 -1.13 -19.41
C THR A 29 -4.16 -0.75 -17.99
N ALA A 30 -3.48 -1.67 -17.31
CA ALA A 30 -2.92 -1.42 -15.98
C ALA A 30 -1.61 -0.64 -16.10
N ASN A 31 -1.55 0.53 -15.46
CA ASN A 31 -0.37 1.36 -15.29
C ASN A 31 0.17 1.21 -13.87
N TYR A 32 1.45 0.85 -13.76
CA TYR A 32 2.13 0.61 -12.48
C TYR A 32 2.89 1.86 -12.05
N GLY A 33 2.50 2.43 -10.91
CA GLY A 33 3.07 3.64 -10.33
C GLY A 33 4.06 3.35 -9.21
N GLU A 34 3.95 4.13 -8.12
CA GLU A 34 4.88 4.11 -6.99
C GLU A 34 4.87 2.77 -6.23
N LEU A 35 6.03 2.42 -5.68
CA LEU A 35 6.19 1.28 -4.78
C LEU A 35 6.22 1.77 -3.34
N VAL A 36 5.26 1.33 -2.53
CA VAL A 36 5.09 1.76 -1.15
C VAL A 36 5.08 0.60 -0.19
N ARG A 37 5.33 0.88 1.09
CA ARG A 37 5.17 -0.04 2.22
C ARG A 37 3.97 0.37 3.05
N PHE A 38 3.10 -0.57 3.36
CA PHE A 38 2.01 -0.31 4.29
C PHE A 38 2.53 -0.34 5.73
N ILE A 39 2.41 0.77 6.45
CA ILE A 39 2.92 0.90 7.83
C ILE A 39 1.86 0.48 8.86
N GLY A 40 0.58 0.62 8.51
CA GLY A 40 -0.55 0.28 9.38
C GLY A 40 -1.60 1.38 9.40
N TYR A 41 -2.48 1.31 10.38
CA TYR A 41 -3.52 2.30 10.61
C TYR A 41 -3.19 3.20 11.82
N ASP A 42 -3.13 4.51 11.55
CA ASP A 42 -3.18 5.55 12.56
C ASP A 42 -4.64 6.00 12.73
N GLY A 43 -5.32 5.39 13.69
CA GLY A 43 -6.78 5.47 13.82
C GLY A 43 -7.49 4.84 12.62
N ALA A 44 -8.16 5.66 11.81
CA ALA A 44 -8.83 5.22 10.58
C ALA A 44 -7.99 5.47 9.32
N ARG A 45 -6.87 6.20 9.42
CA ARG A 45 -6.01 6.57 8.30
C ARG A 45 -5.02 5.44 8.01
N ALA A 46 -5.00 4.96 6.76
CA ALA A 46 -3.94 4.08 6.29
C ALA A 46 -2.65 4.90 6.11
N VAL A 47 -1.54 4.40 6.63
CA VAL A 47 -0.23 5.06 6.55
C VAL A 47 0.68 4.26 5.64
N PHE A 48 1.32 4.95 4.72
CA PHE A 48 2.28 4.38 3.78
C PHE A 48 3.62 5.09 3.91
N ALA A 49 4.68 4.34 3.60
CA ALA A 49 6.01 4.90 3.41
C ALA A 49 6.50 4.56 2.01
N ASP A 50 7.34 5.42 1.44
CA ASP A 50 8.12 5.07 0.27
C ASP A 50 8.95 3.80 0.55
N ALA A 51 8.97 2.88 -0.42
CA ALA A 51 9.56 1.56 -0.20
C ALA A 51 11.09 1.56 -0.06
N ASP A 52 11.76 2.61 -0.59
CA ASP A 52 13.21 2.78 -0.61
C ASP A 52 13.68 3.71 0.53
N THR A 53 13.00 4.83 0.76
CA THR A 53 13.45 5.87 1.70
C THR A 53 12.85 5.75 3.10
N TRP A 54 11.74 5.00 3.25
CA TRP A 54 10.95 4.91 4.50
C TRP A 54 10.34 6.24 4.97
N GLU A 55 10.33 7.27 4.14
CA GLU A 55 9.63 8.52 4.43
C GLU A 55 8.12 8.34 4.24
N GLU A 56 7.31 9.03 5.05
CA GLU A 56 5.85 9.02 4.90
C GLU A 56 5.46 9.54 3.51
N THR A 57 4.52 8.84 2.87
CA THR A 57 3.96 9.26 1.57
C THR A 57 2.45 9.07 1.58
N ASP A 58 1.77 9.87 0.75
CA ASP A 58 0.34 9.80 0.49
C ASP A 58 0.14 9.36 -0.97
N PRO A 59 0.26 8.05 -1.27
CA PRO A 59 0.22 7.58 -2.64
C PRO A 59 -1.20 7.65 -3.19
N ASP A 60 -1.31 8.01 -4.47
CA ASP A 60 -2.55 7.87 -5.23
C ASP A 60 -2.58 6.50 -5.91
N PHE A 61 -3.73 5.84 -5.92
CA PHE A 61 -3.92 4.52 -6.52
C PHE A 61 -5.41 4.17 -6.65
N GLU A 62 -5.74 3.37 -7.67
CA GLU A 62 -7.05 2.71 -7.75
C GLU A 62 -6.99 1.32 -7.10
N GLU A 63 -5.88 0.62 -7.32
CA GLU A 63 -5.64 -0.70 -6.76
C GLU A 63 -4.22 -0.80 -6.18
N LEU A 64 -4.05 -1.69 -5.19
CA LEU A 64 -2.74 -2.04 -4.63
C LEU A 64 -2.40 -3.48 -4.97
N GLN A 65 -1.29 -3.71 -5.66
CA GLN A 65 -0.80 -5.05 -5.94
C GLN A 65 0.36 -5.41 -5.01
N ARG A 66 0.13 -6.40 -4.13
CA ARG A 66 1.16 -6.92 -3.22
C ARG A 66 2.34 -7.50 -3.99
N GLN A 67 3.55 -7.09 -3.63
CA GLN A 67 4.79 -7.61 -4.21
C GLN A 67 5.28 -8.86 -3.48
N ALA A 68 5.91 -9.76 -4.23
CA ALA A 68 6.61 -10.91 -3.66
C ALA A 68 7.96 -10.43 -3.09
N GLY A 69 7.97 -10.08 -1.81
CA GLY A 69 9.15 -9.57 -1.11
C GLY A 69 9.09 -9.77 0.40
N PRO A 70 10.17 -9.45 1.12
CA PRO A 70 10.19 -9.54 2.57
C PRO A 70 9.23 -8.52 3.19
N VAL A 71 8.47 -8.99 4.18
CA VAL A 71 7.71 -8.15 5.08
C VAL A 71 8.67 -7.66 6.16
N VAL A 72 8.83 -6.35 6.28
CA VAL A 72 9.78 -5.72 7.21
C VAL A 72 8.98 -5.00 8.29
N ASP A 73 9.21 -5.35 9.56
CA ASP A 73 8.60 -4.63 10.70
C ASP A 73 8.97 -3.14 10.61
N PRO A 74 8.01 -2.22 10.39
CA PRO A 74 8.30 -0.79 10.30
C PRO A 74 8.99 -0.23 11.54
N ALA A 75 8.77 -0.82 12.72
CA ALA A 75 9.43 -0.39 13.94
C ALA A 75 10.96 -0.58 13.89
N SER A 76 11.46 -1.50 13.06
CA SER A 76 12.90 -1.66 12.82
C SER A 76 13.52 -0.48 12.05
N GLN A 77 12.69 0.37 11.45
CA GLN A 77 13.07 1.54 10.66
C GLN A 77 12.67 2.85 11.35
N GLY A 78 12.26 2.80 12.62
CA GLY A 78 11.91 3.98 13.42
C GLY A 78 10.44 4.39 13.39
N TRP A 79 9.58 3.64 12.69
CA TRP A 79 8.14 3.90 12.70
C TRP A 79 7.49 3.48 14.03
N PRO A 80 6.48 4.20 14.53
CA PRO A 80 5.67 3.73 15.64
C PRO A 80 4.91 2.45 15.27
N ARG A 81 4.54 1.66 16.27
CA ARG A 81 3.67 0.49 16.06
C ARG A 81 2.24 0.94 15.85
N PHE A 82 1.78 0.87 14.61
CA PHE A 82 0.38 1.03 14.25
C PHE A 82 -0.35 -0.31 14.21
N SER A 83 -1.68 -0.26 14.26
CA SER A 83 -2.52 -1.45 14.17
C SER A 83 -2.62 -1.93 12.72
N GLY A 84 -2.70 -3.25 12.50
CA GLY A 84 -2.89 -3.82 11.16
C GLY A 84 -4.35 -3.82 10.67
N ALA A 85 -5.31 -3.53 11.54
CA ALA A 85 -6.72 -3.44 11.20
C ALA A 85 -7.25 -2.07 11.63
N PRO A 86 -8.15 -1.44 10.86
CA PRO A 86 -8.76 -0.19 11.27
C PRO A 86 -9.53 -0.41 12.58
N VAL A 87 -9.39 0.51 13.53
CA VAL A 87 -10.17 0.47 14.77
C VAL A 87 -11.62 0.79 14.42
N SER A 88 -12.52 -0.18 14.51
CA SER A 88 -13.96 0.08 14.41
C SER A 88 -14.41 0.87 15.66
N LEU A 89 -15.02 2.04 15.44
CA LEU A 89 -15.76 2.78 16.48
C LEU A 89 -17.11 2.13 16.75
#